data_AF-A0A0C2SRY1-F1
#
_entry.id   AF-A0A0C2SRY1-F1
#
_cell.length_a   1.000
_cell.length_b   1.000
_cell.length_c   1.000
_cell.angle_alpha   90.00
_cell.angle_beta   90.00
_cell.angle_gamma   90.00
#
_symmetry.space_group_name_H-M   'P 1'
#
loop_
_entity.id
_entity.type
_entity.pdbx_description
1 polymer ?
#
loop_
_entity_poly.entity_id
_entity_poly.type
_entity_poly.pdbx_seq_one_letter_code
_entity_poly.pdbx_strand_id
1 'polypeptide(L)' 'GAKDIVELLLDKGGDVNTQGGKYGNVLQAAIHKGARDIVELLVGKGVDVNAQGGEYGNALQAAIHK' A
#
# COMPACT_ATOMS: atom_id res chain seq x y z
N GLY A 1 7.55 10.99 10.23
CA GLY A 1 7.29 9.53 10.34
C GLY A 1 7.50 8.87 8.99
N ALA A 2 7.11 7.61 8.78
CA ALA A 2 7.23 7.00 7.45
C ALA A 2 6.36 7.71 6.39
N LYS A 3 5.27 8.37 6.81
CA LYS A 3 4.37 9.16 5.96
C LYS A 3 5.09 10.24 5.14
N ASP A 4 5.93 11.08 5.77
CA ASP A 4 6.65 12.16 5.08
C ASP A 4 7.58 11.63 3.97
N ILE A 5 8.17 10.45 4.19
CA ILE A 5 9.01 9.77 3.20
C ILE A 5 8.14 9.23 2.06
N VAL A 6 6.98 8.65 2.36
CA VAL A 6 6.04 8.19 1.33
C VAL A 6 5.57 9.36 0.48
N GLU A 7 5.17 10.47 1.08
CA GLU A 7 4.77 11.69 0.35
C GLU A 7 5.88 12.19 -0.57
N LEU A 8 7.11 12.30 -0.05
CA LEU A 8 8.27 12.70 -0.85
C LEU A 8 8.49 11.80 -2.08
N LEU A 9 8.39 10.48 -1.91
CA LEU A 9 8.58 9.53 -3.01
C LEU A 9 7.48 9.64 -4.06
N LEU A 10 6.23 9.84 -3.64
CA LEU A 10 5.10 10.05 -4.55
C LEU A 10 5.23 11.36 -5.31
N ASP A 11 5.67 12.43 -4.64
CA ASP A 11 5.92 13.73 -5.27
C ASP A 11 7.10 13.69 -6.26
N LYS A 12 7.99 12.71 -6.11
CA LYS A 12 9.08 12.42 -7.07
C LYS A 12 8.66 11.47 -8.20
N GLY A 13 7.38 11.16 -8.34
CA GLY A 13 6.84 10.32 -9.41
C GLY A 13 6.77 8.83 -9.06
N GLY A 14 6.81 8.48 -7.78
CA GLY A 14 6.56 7.10 -7.34
C GLY A 14 5.16 6.64 -7.74
N ASP A 15 5.09 5.49 -8.42
CA ASP A 15 3.81 4.90 -8.85
C ASP A 15 3.22 4.04 -7.73
N VAL A 16 2.07 4.48 -7.20
CA VAL A 16 1.30 3.78 -6.16
C VAL A 16 0.80 2.39 -6.60
N ASN A 17 0.67 2.15 -7.90
CA ASN A 17 0.18 0.89 -8.45
C ASN A 17 1.29 -0.11 -8.77
N THR A 18 2.54 0.23 -8.45
CA THR A 18 3.66 -0.70 -8.62
C THR A 18 3.42 -1.97 -7.82
N GLN A 19 3.44 -3.11 -8.52
CA GLN A 19 3.37 -4.43 -7.92
C GLN A 19 4.77 -5.01 -7.73
N GLY A 20 4.99 -5.69 -6.60
CA GLY A 20 6.24 -6.38 -6.32
C GLY A 20 6.55 -6.54 -4.84
N GLY A 21 7.69 -7.17 -4.57
CA GLY A 21 8.15 -7.48 -3.22
C GLY A 21 7.29 -8.51 -2.49
N LYS A 22 7.59 -8.74 -1.21
CA LYS A 22 6.94 -9.77 -0.38
C LYS A 22 5.41 -9.65 -0.34
N TYR A 23 4.90 -8.42 -0.20
CA TYR A 23 3.48 -8.16 -0.02
C TYR A 23 2.73 -7.90 -1.33
N GLY A 24 3.41 -7.97 -2.48
CA GLY A 24 2.80 -7.83 -3.80
C GLY A 24 2.37 -6.43 -4.20
N ASN A 25 1.90 -5.59 -3.28
CA ASN A 25 1.61 -4.18 -3.53
C ASN A 25 1.79 -3.33 -2.26
N VAL A 26 1.86 -2.01 -2.46
CA VAL A 26 2.10 -1.04 -1.38
C VAL A 26 0.98 -1.01 -0.35
N LEU A 27 -0.27 -1.27 -0.76
CA LEU A 27 -1.44 -1.25 0.13
C LEU A 27 -1.43 -2.43 1.10
N GLN A 28 -1.12 -3.64 0.62
CA GLN A 28 -0.94 -4.82 1.47
C GLN A 28 0.20 -4.64 2.47
N ALA A 29 1.33 -4.03 2.05
CA ALA A 29 2.45 -3.75 2.95
C ALA A 29 2.04 -2.79 4.08
N ALA A 30 1.31 -1.72 3.75
CA ALA A 30 0.84 -0.74 4.74
C ALA A 30 -0.16 -1.37 5.73
N ILE A 31 -1.10 -2.20 5.24
CA ILE A 31 -2.06 -2.93 6.06
C ILE A 31 -1.35 -3.91 7.01
N HIS A 32 -0.43 -4.72 6.48
CA HIS A 32 0.36 -5.64 7.29
C HIS A 32 1.11 -4.91 8.41
N LYS A 33 1.64 -3.71 8.14
CA LYS A 33 2.30 -2.86 9.15
C LYS A 33 1.35 -2.12 10.08
N GLY A 34 0.04 -2.13 9.83
CA GLY A 34 -0.95 -1.37 10.61
C GLY A 34 -0.81 0.15 10.44
N ALA A 35 -0.19 0.60 9.35
CA ALA A 35 0.07 2.01 9.08
C ALA A 35 -1.17 2.68 8.47
N ARG A 36 -2.19 2.95 9.30
CA ARG A 36 -3.48 3.49 8.87
C ARG A 36 -3.35 4.82 8.11
N ASP A 37 -2.48 5.71 8.58
CA ASP A 37 -2.19 6.99 7.96
C ASP A 37 -1.61 6.85 6.54
N ILE A 38 -0.78 5.83 6.32
CA ILE A 38 -0.24 5.49 5.00
C ILE A 38 -1.31 4.86 4.11
N VAL A 39 -2.18 4.00 4.67
CA VAL A 39 -3.32 3.43 3.92
C VAL A 39 -4.23 4.54 3.40
N GLU A 40 -4.61 5.49 4.26
CA GLU A 40 -5.45 6.64 3.89
C GLU A 40 -4.77 7.52 2.81
N LEU A 41 -3.46 7.76 2.94
CA LEU A 41 -2.68 8.49 1.94
C LEU A 41 -2.69 7.81 0.56
N LEU A 42 -2.40 6.50 0.52
CA LEU A 42 -2.32 5.73 -0.73
C LEU A 42 -3.68 5.65 -1.45
N VAL A 43 -4.76 5.46 -0.68
CA VAL A 43 -6.13 5.50 -1.22
C VAL A 43 -6.44 6.88 -1.79
N GLY A 44 -6.07 7.96 -1.10
CA GLY A 44 -6.21 9.33 -1.59
C GLY A 44 -5.40 9.63 -2.86
N LYS A 45 -4.32 8.88 -3.11
CA LYS A 45 -3.47 8.99 -4.31
C LYS A 45 -3.89 8.07 -5.46
N GLY A 46 -5.00 7.35 -5.33
CA GLY A 46 -5.59 6.56 -6.42
C GLY A 46 -4.95 5.18 -6.63
N VAL A 47 -4.46 4.55 -5.57
CA VAL A 47 -4.03 3.14 -5.65
C VAL A 47 -5.21 2.22 -6.02
N ASP A 48 -4.96 1.21 -6.84
CA ASP A 48 -5.92 0.15 -7.13
C ASP A 48 -6.11 -0.73 -5.89
N VAL A 49 -7.19 -0.45 -5.16
CA VAL A 49 -7.56 -1.20 -3.94
C VAL A 49 -7.89 -2.67 -4.20
N ASN A 50 -8.20 -3.03 -5.45
CA ASN A 50 -8.52 -4.39 -5.88
C ASN A 50 -7.30 -5.12 -6.46
N ALA A 51 -6.15 -4.47 -6.53
CA ALA A 51 -4.94 -5.05 -7.09
C ALA A 51 -4.61 -6.39 -6.41
N GLN A 52 -4.56 -7.43 -7.23
CA GLN A 52 -4.24 -8.78 -6.78
C GLN A 52 -2.73 -9.00 -6.68
N GLY A 53 -2.32 -9.92 -5.81
CA GLY A 53 -0.94 -10.36 -5.66
C GLY A 53 -0.52 -10.50 -4.21
N GLY A 54 0.77 -10.70 -3.99
CA GLY A 54 1.35 -10.77 -2.64
C GLY A 54 0.91 -12.00 -1.85
N GLU A 55 1.24 -11.97 -0.56
CA GLU A 55 0.96 -13.06 0.38
C GLU A 55 -0.56 -13.27 0.62
N TYR A 56 -1.35 -12.20 0.53
CA TYR A 56 -2.74 -12.21 0.96
C TYR A 56 -3.76 -12.15 -0.17
N GLY A 57 -3.34 -12.19 -1.44
CA GLY A 57 -4.26 -12.09 -2.57
C GLY A 57 -4.69 -10.66 -2.89
N ASN A 58 -5.28 -9.91 -1.97
CA ASN A 58 -5.57 -8.48 -2.13
C ASN A 58 -5.56 -7.71 -0.79
N ALA A 59 -5.75 -6.38 -0.85
CA ALA A 59 -5.72 -5.52 0.34
C ALA A 59 -6.82 -5.84 1.36
N LEU A 60 -8.02 -6.19 0.91
CA LEU A 60 -9.13 -6.56 1.80
C LEU A 60 -8.85 -7.87 2.55
N GLN A 61 -8.32 -8.86 1.85
CA GLN A 61 -7.90 -10.15 2.44
C GLN A 61 -6.73 -9.95 3.42
N ALA A 62 -5.77 -9.08 3.10
CA ALA A 62 -4.69 -8.72 4.01
C ALA A 62 -5.19 -8.10 5.33
N ALA A 63 -6.28 -7.32 5.27
CA ALA A 63 -6.84 -6.64 6.45
C ALA A 63 -7.49 -7.60 7.45
N ILE A 64 -7.98 -8.75 6.99
CA ILE A 64 -8.64 -9.76 7.84
C ILE A 64 -7.71 -10.92 8.25
N HIS A 65 -6.51 -11.00 7.66
CA HIS A 65 -5.50 -12.00 8.03
C HIS A 65 -4.72 -11.62 9.30
N LYS A 66 -4.82 -10.36 9.74
CA LYS A 66 -4.08 -9.82 10.88
C LYS A 66 -4.86 -9.89 12.18
#